data_AF-G7YPM1-F1
#
_entry.id   AF-G7YPM1-F1
#
_cell.length_a   1.000
_cell.length_b   1.000
_cell.length_c   1.000
_cell.angle_alpha   90.00
_cell.angle_beta   90.00
_cell.angle_gamma   90.00
#
_symmetry.space_group_name_H-M   'P 1'
#
loop_
_entity.id
_entity.type
_entity.pdbx_description
1 polymer ?
#
loop_
_entity_poly.entity_id
_entity_poly.type
_entity_poly.pdbx_seq_one_letter_code
_entity_poly.pdbx_strand_id
1 'polypeptide(L)' 'LVRRIIRSQVKVSMQADCEVWWTQKAKEMEEAQKAGNTRRLFQLIRATGTRKPFVSENIKDRNGVTISNKEERLDRWAE' A
#
# COMPACT_ATOMS: atom_id res chain seq x y z
N LEU A 1 -9.51 -23.30 14.90
CA LEU A 1 -10.53 -22.26 14.65
C LEU A 1 -9.96 -20.83 14.71
N VAL A 2 -9.35 -20.42 15.83
CA VAL A 2 -8.80 -19.07 16.06
C VAL A 2 -7.83 -18.60 14.96
N ARG A 3 -6.88 -19.45 14.54
CA ARG A 3 -5.92 -19.13 13.46
C ARG A 3 -6.56 -18.88 12.08
N ARG A 4 -7.77 -19.37 11.83
CA ARG A 4 -8.49 -19.12 10.56
C ARG A 4 -9.16 -17.74 10.58
N ILE A 5 -9.72 -17.37 11.73
CA ILE A 5 -10.42 -16.10 11.96
C ILE A 5 -9.44 -14.91 11.89
N ILE A 6 -8.28 -15.05 12.53
CA ILE A 6 -7.24 -14.01 12.50
C ILE A 6 -6.75 -13.78 11.06
N ARG A 7 -6.47 -14.85 10.31
CA ARG A 7 -6.06 -14.73 8.89
C ARG A 7 -7.12 -14.07 8.02
N SER A 8 -8.40 -14.37 8.23
CA SER A 8 -9.47 -13.70 7.48
C SER A 8 -9.58 -12.22 7.81
N GLN A 9 -9.45 -11.82 9.09
CA GLN A 9 -9.48 -10.41 9.48
C GLN A 9 -8.29 -9.63 8.88
N VAL A 10 -7.08 -10.18 8.97
CA VAL A 10 -5.87 -9.55 8.41
C VAL A 10 -5.98 -9.38 6.89
N LYS A 11 -6.59 -10.36 6.19
CA LYS A 11 -6.81 -10.27 4.75
C LYS A 11 -7.79 -9.14 4.40
N VAL A 12 -8.88 -9.01 5.16
CA VAL A 12 -9.88 -7.95 4.95
C VAL A 12 -9.29 -6.57 5.25
N SER A 13 -8.55 -6.42 6.35
CA SER A 13 -7.93 -5.13 6.70
C SER A 13 -6.88 -4.73 5.66
N MET A 14 -6.09 -5.69 5.17
CA MET A 14 -5.11 -5.45 4.10
C MET A 14 -5.78 -5.04 2.79
N GLN A 15 -6.92 -5.63 2.45
CA GLN A 15 -7.68 -5.22 1.27
C GLN A 15 -8.19 -3.78 1.41
N ALA A 16 -8.77 -3.44 2.56
CA ALA A 16 -9.23 -2.08 2.85
C ALA A 16 -8.08 -1.06 2.80
N ASP A 17 -6.92 -1.40 3.36
CA ASP A 17 -5.75 -0.52 3.33
C ASP A 17 -5.20 -0.35 1.89
N CYS A 18 -5.21 -1.42 1.08
CA CYS A 18 -4.88 -1.35 -0.34
C CYS A 18 -5.85 -0.45 -1.12
N GLU A 19 -7.16 -0.56 -0.88
CA GLU A 19 -8.17 0.26 -1.53
C GLU A 19 -7.98 1.75 -1.20
N VAL A 20 -7.69 2.08 0.06
CA VAL A 20 -7.37 3.46 0.49
C VAL A 20 -6.11 3.97 -0.24
N TRP A 21 -5.05 3.16 -0.29
CA TRP A 21 -3.81 3.56 -0.96
C TRP A 21 -4.00 3.80 -2.46
N TRP A 22 -4.70 2.90 -3.17
CA TRP A 22 -5.00 3.06 -4.60
C TRP A 22 -5.87 4.28 -4.87
N THR A 23 -6.85 4.55 -4.01
CA THR A 23 -7.71 5.74 -4.11
C THR A 23 -6.91 7.02 -3.97
N GLN A 24 -6.00 7.08 -2.99
CA GLN A 24 -5.11 8.22 -2.80
C GLN A 24 -4.17 8.42 -3.99
N LYS A 25 -3.59 7.34 -4.53
CA LYS A 25 -2.71 7.42 -5.71
C LYS A 25 -3.43 7.88 -6.97
N ALA A 26 -4.66 7.40 -7.19
CA ALA A 26 -5.48 7.86 -8.32
C ALA A 26 -5.76 9.37 -8.22
N LYS A 27 -6.09 9.87 -7.02
CA LYS A 27 -6.31 11.30 -6.78
C LYS A 27 -5.07 12.14 -7.11
N GLU A 28 -3.89 11.70 -6.66
CA GLU A 28 -2.62 12.40 -6.95
C GLU A 28 -2.29 12.45 -8.46
N MET A 29 -2.61 11.37 -9.19
CA MET A 29 -2.43 11.32 -10.64
C MET A 29 -3.41 12.27 -11.36
N GLU A 30 -4.66 12.32 -10.91
CA GLU A 30 -5.69 13.23 -11.43
C GLU A 30 -5.29 14.70 -11.22
N GLU A 31 -4.79 15.04 -10.03
CA GLU A 31 -4.30 16.40 -9.73
C GLU A 31 -3.08 16.77 -10.59
N ALA A 32 -2.12 15.86 -10.77
CA ALA A 32 -0.96 16.08 -11.62
C ALA A 32 -1.37 16.28 -13.10
N GLN A 33 -2.37 15.54 -13.58
CA GLN A 33 -2.92 15.69 -14.91
C GLN A 33 -3.61 17.04 -15.08
N LYS A 34 -4.49 17.44 -14.14
CA LYS A 34 -5.20 18.73 -14.15
C LYS A 34 -4.23 19.92 -14.13
N ALA A 35 -3.12 19.79 -13.40
CA ALA A 35 -2.07 20.80 -13.34
C ALA A 35 -1.17 20.84 -14.59
N GLY A 36 -1.37 19.95 -15.57
CA GLY A 36 -0.48 19.81 -16.74
C GLY A 36 0.93 19.35 -16.37
N ASN A 37 1.14 18.82 -15.17
CA ASN A 37 2.46 18.42 -14.67
C ASN A 37 2.78 16.99 -15.12
N THR A 38 3.16 16.87 -16.39
CA THR A 38 3.52 15.60 -17.02
C THR A 38 4.66 14.89 -16.31
N ARG A 39 5.68 15.63 -15.84
CA ARG A 39 6.81 15.06 -15.08
C ARG A 39 6.35 14.33 -13.82
N ARG A 40 5.49 14.97 -13.01
CA ARG A 40 4.95 14.38 -11.77
C ARG A 40 4.06 13.18 -12.07
N LEU A 41 3.25 13.25 -13.13
CA LEU A 41 2.41 12.13 -13.57
C LEU A 41 3.25 10.90 -13.94
N PHE A 42 4.32 11.08 -14.73
CA PHE A 42 5.23 9.98 -15.09
C PHE A 42 5.96 9.38 -13.88
N GLN A 43 6.35 10.21 -12.91
CA GLN A 43 6.94 9.73 -11.65
C GLN A 43 5.96 8.86 -10.87
N LEU A 44 4.70 9.28 -10.75
CA LEU A 44 3.65 8.51 -10.08
C LEU A 44 3.37 7.19 -10.79
N ILE A 45 3.31 7.18 -12.13
CA ILE A 45 3.11 5.95 -12.91
C ILE A 45 4.25 4.97 -12.69
N ARG A 46 5.52 5.44 -12.69
CA ARG A 46 6.67 4.56 -12.42
C ARG A 46 6.70 4.00 -11.00
N ALA A 47 6.39 4.84 -10.00
CA ALA A 47 6.31 4.40 -8.61
C ALA A 47 5.23 3.32 -8.39
N THR A 48 4.17 3.38 -9.19
CA THR A 48 2.99 2.51 -9.06
C THR A 48 3.10 1.23 -9.90
N GLY A 49 3.69 1.29 -11.10
CA GLY A 49 3.72 0.19 -12.07
C GLY A 49 4.63 -0.99 -11.73
N THR A 50 5.47 -0.88 -10.70
CA THR A 50 6.48 -1.91 -10.38
C THR A 50 6.18 -2.72 -9.12
N ARG A 51 5.27 -2.26 -8.25
CA ARG A 51 4.92 -2.98 -7.02
C ARG A 51 3.86 -4.03 -7.32
N LYS A 52 4.33 -5.25 -7.64
CA LYS A 52 3.53 -6.49 -7.50
C LYS A 52 2.82 -6.44 -6.13
N PRO A 53 1.51 -6.76 -6.03
CA PRO A 53 0.90 -6.90 -4.71
C PRO A 53 1.62 -8.04 -4.02
N PHE A 54 2.38 -7.74 -2.97
CA PHE A 54 3.12 -8.73 -2.21
C PHE A 54 2.09 -9.51 -1.38
N VAL A 55 1.54 -10.55 -1.99
CA VAL A 55 0.44 -11.36 -1.43
C VAL A 55 0.91 -12.26 -0.29
N SER A 56 2.20 -12.41 -0.02
CA SER A 56 2.64 -13.35 1.01
C SER A 56 4.00 -13.01 1.59
N GLU A 57 4.02 -12.07 2.52
CA GLU A 57 4.93 -12.22 3.65
C GLU A 57 4.24 -11.61 4.86
N ASN A 58 4.27 -12.33 5.98
CA ASN A 58 3.98 -11.69 7.26
C ASN A 58 4.90 -10.46 7.31
N ILE A 59 4.30 -9.28 7.30
CA ILE A 59 5.02 -8.02 7.16
C ILE A 59 5.92 -7.92 8.37
N LYS A 60 7.21 -8.20 8.18
CA LYS A 60 8.23 -8.10 9.22
C LYS A 60 8.95 -6.77 9.08
N ASP A 61 9.28 -6.11 10.18
CA ASP A 61 10.13 -4.92 10.19
C ASP A 61 11.58 -5.28 9.79
N ARG A 62 12.45 -4.27 9.76
CA ARG A 62 13.89 -4.44 9.48
C ARG A 62 14.60 -5.38 10.48
N ASN A 63 13.99 -5.62 11.64
CA ASN A 63 14.47 -6.45 12.73
C ASN A 63 13.80 -7.84 12.75
N GLY A 64 12.93 -8.16 11.77
CA GLY A 64 12.24 -9.44 11.67
C GLY A 64 10.96 -9.57 12.52
N VAL A 65 10.53 -8.51 13.22
CA VAL A 65 9.34 -8.48 14.08
C VAL A 65 8.09 -8.30 13.23
N THR A 66 7.03 -9.06 13.50
CA THR A 66 5.78 -8.98 12.74
C THR A 66 5.07 -7.65 13.03
N ILE A 67 5.01 -6.76 12.04
CA ILE A 67 4.34 -5.47 12.12
C ILE A 67 2.82 -5.70 12.14
N SER A 68 2.23 -5.51 13.31
CA SER A 68 0.77 -5.56 13.51
C SER A 68 0.12 -4.18 13.49
N ASN A 69 0.90 -3.09 13.58
CA ASN A 69 0.39 -1.73 13.62
C ASN A 69 0.16 -1.17 12.20
N LYS A 70 -0.98 -0.49 12.01
CA LYS A 70 -1.41 0.12 10.75
C LYS A 70 -0.53 1.30 10.31
N GLU A 71 -0.05 2.11 11.24
CA GLU A 71 0.77 3.30 10.94
C GLU A 71 2.17 2.90 10.44
N GLU A 72 2.81 1.94 11.12
CA GLU A 72 4.12 1.40 10.73
C GLU A 72 4.09 0.69 9.36
N ARG A 73 2.93 0.14 8.98
CA ARG A 73 2.74 -0.42 7.63
C ARG A 73 2.79 0.67 6.58
N LEU A 74 2.21 1.85 6.85
CA LEU A 74 2.15 2.97 5.90
C LEU A 74 3.51 3.62 5.67
N ASP A 75 4.31 3.81 6.73
CA ASP A 75 5.66 4.40 6.63
C ASP A 75 6.59 3.58 5.74
N ARG A 76 6.47 2.24 5.74
CA ARG A 76 7.24 1.37 4.84
C ARG A 76 6.93 1.60 3.35
N TRP A 77 5.72 2.03 3.01
CA TRP A 77 5.35 2.30 1.62
C TRP A 77 5.76 3.70 1.16
N ALA A 78 6.24 4.56 2.07
CA ALA A 78 6.64 5.95 1.80
C ALA A 78 8.11 6.13 1.36
N GLU A 79 8.96 5.09 1.42
CA GLU A 79 10.29 5.07 0.78
C GLU A 79 10.22 4.90 -0.74
#